data_AF-A0A849RXZ3-F1
#
_entry.id   AF-A0A849RXZ3-F1
#
_cell.length_a   1.000
_cell.length_b   1.000
_cell.length_c   1.000
_cell.angle_alpha   90.00
_cell.angle_beta   90.00
_cell.angle_gamma   90.00
#
_symmetry.space_group_name_H-M   'P 1'
#
loop_
_entity.id
_entity.type
_entity.pdbx_description
1 polymer ?
#
loop_
_entity_poly.entity_id
_entity_poly.type
_entity_poly.pdbx_seq_one_letter_code
_entity_poly.pdbx_strand_id
1 'polypeptide(L)'
;MTTIASPASLLTIDIIRSVLDSMPMQGRIMLRLILLQYFDVTDEEILYIVADRPDPRCVAGTKPTNTTMTKESIKVVTDRRDQYRRQVRLKRERTWLQCEGLQNLAQLREAFADRVRTLLTERFSLSADQLETLRASARTVLPRPAIRQLDERWNTDDITAEDYQRQRLSIEFQTQLRMAEKYRKRLNLAERERQSAILAPLQDHEIAHVWGIPAGSLAARKVKYLSQYLHALQAALAASGTAASTAPLDLWKETFSVLASQPIVRSPSTYDGLEKTESALIEKLTAMAWGSLAEESEVKFWTSLVFGASSNAMHSEITRNLFGLQRLITVLNDMDRSPEAVDEELLKRTAPIPKLEVAAIETKDGPPVKELSEMQTQILNSMRGEDASGRPSDKW
;
A
#
# COMPACT_ATOMS: atom_id res chain seq x y z
N MET A 1 -10.76 -4.05 -19.39
CA MET A 1 -10.00 -5.29 -19.61
C MET A 1 -10.87 -6.43 -19.16
N THR A 2 -11.25 -7.32 -20.07
CA THR A 2 -11.92 -8.58 -19.75
C THR A 2 -11.02 -9.37 -18.80
N THR A 3 -11.48 -9.57 -17.57
CA THR A 3 -10.94 -10.55 -16.66
C THR A 3 -11.05 -11.91 -17.36
N ILE A 4 -9.95 -12.35 -17.98
CA ILE A 4 -9.81 -13.74 -18.36
C ILE A 4 -9.85 -14.49 -17.03
N ALA A 5 -11.01 -15.06 -16.71
CA ALA A 5 -11.14 -16.00 -15.61
C ALA A 5 -10.06 -17.06 -15.85
N SER A 6 -9.09 -17.15 -14.93
CA SER A 6 -8.14 -18.26 -14.94
C SER A 6 -8.96 -19.55 -15.01
N PRO A 7 -8.58 -20.52 -15.87
CA PRO A 7 -9.26 -21.81 -15.88
C PRO A 7 -9.32 -22.33 -14.45
N ALA A 8 -10.46 -22.89 -14.04
CA ALA A 8 -10.61 -23.48 -12.72
C ALA A 8 -9.44 -24.45 -12.50
N SER A 9 -8.55 -24.12 -11.55
CA SER A 9 -7.39 -24.97 -11.28
C SER A 9 -7.88 -26.35 -10.88
N LEU A 10 -7.36 -27.39 -11.52
CA LEU A 10 -7.68 -28.78 -11.19
C LEU A 10 -7.24 -29.10 -9.75
N LEU A 11 -6.21 -28.41 -9.27
CA LEU A 11 -5.74 -28.48 -7.90
C LEU A 11 -6.60 -27.60 -6.98
N THR A 12 -7.16 -28.20 -5.95
CA THR A 12 -7.94 -27.49 -4.92
C THR A 12 -7.21 -27.42 -3.60
N ILE A 13 -7.62 -26.48 -2.75
CA ILE A 13 -7.08 -26.31 -1.39
C ILE A 13 -7.26 -27.59 -0.56
N ASP A 14 -8.41 -28.27 -0.72
CA ASP A 14 -8.73 -29.47 0.03
C ASP A 14 -7.81 -30.64 -0.35
N ILE A 15 -7.48 -30.79 -1.64
CA ILE A 15 -6.50 -31.77 -2.11
C ILE A 15 -5.12 -31.47 -1.53
N ILE A 16 -4.67 -30.21 -1.59
CA ILE A 16 -3.39 -29.78 -1.01
C ILE A 16 -3.33 -30.12 0.49
N ARG A 17 -4.37 -29.75 1.24
CA ARG A 17 -4.43 -29.98 2.69
C ARG A 17 -4.46 -31.48 3.01
N SER A 18 -5.30 -32.26 2.32
CA SER A 18 -5.40 -33.70 2.50
C SER A 18 -4.07 -34.40 2.24
N VAL A 19 -3.35 -34.03 1.17
CA VAL A 19 -2.04 -34.62 0.86
C VAL A 19 -1.01 -34.25 1.92
N LEU A 20 -0.95 -32.98 2.34
CA LEU A 20 -0.07 -32.55 3.43
C LEU A 20 -0.32 -33.32 4.73
N ASP A 21 -1.59 -33.47 5.12
CA ASP A 21 -1.95 -34.14 6.36
C ASP A 21 -1.68 -35.65 6.30
N SER A 22 -1.74 -36.27 5.12
CA SER A 22 -1.36 -37.68 4.91
C SER A 22 0.16 -37.94 4.95
N MET A 23 0.99 -36.88 4.87
CA MET A 23 2.44 -37.06 4.87
C MET A 23 2.97 -37.57 6.23
N PRO A 24 4.10 -38.30 6.22
CA PRO A 24 4.84 -38.61 7.45
C PRO A 24 5.19 -37.33 8.22
N MET A 25 5.25 -37.42 9.55
CA MET A 25 5.46 -36.27 10.45
C MET A 25 6.57 -35.31 9.98
N GLN A 26 7.76 -35.83 9.67
CA GLN A 26 8.87 -35.01 9.15
C GLN A 26 8.55 -34.30 7.83
N GLY A 27 7.87 -34.99 6.91
CA GLY A 27 7.49 -34.41 5.62
C GLY A 27 6.41 -33.34 5.76
N ARG A 28 5.43 -33.59 6.64
CA ARG A 28 4.39 -32.62 6.99
C ARG A 28 5.00 -31.34 7.57
N ILE A 29 5.91 -31.48 8.54
CA ILE A 29 6.65 -30.35 9.15
C ILE A 29 7.43 -29.59 8.08
N MET A 30 8.21 -30.30 7.25
CA MET A 30 9.01 -29.69 6.19
C MET A 30 8.14 -28.84 5.25
N LEU A 31 7.05 -29.41 4.74
CA LEU A 31 6.17 -28.72 3.80
C LEU A 31 5.42 -27.55 4.46
N ARG A 32 4.96 -27.70 5.71
CA ARG A 32 4.32 -26.60 6.46
C ARG A 32 5.29 -25.46 6.78
N LEU A 33 6.57 -25.75 7.02
CA LEU A 33 7.60 -24.71 7.17
C LEU A 33 7.93 -24.02 5.85
N ILE A 34 8.00 -24.76 4.73
CA ILE A 34 8.17 -24.17 3.39
C ILE A 34 6.98 -23.26 3.03
N LEU A 35 5.77 -23.69 3.39
CA LEU A 35 4.49 -23.03 3.11
C LEU A 35 3.94 -22.25 4.33
N LEU A 36 4.81 -21.76 5.22
CA LEU A 36 4.43 -21.14 6.50
C LEU A 36 3.54 -19.89 6.34
N GLN A 37 3.55 -19.29 5.14
CA GLN A 37 2.65 -18.20 4.78
C GLN A 37 1.18 -18.61 4.60
N TYR A 38 0.89 -19.91 4.53
CA TYR A 38 -0.44 -20.47 4.33
C TYR A 38 -0.84 -21.48 5.41
N PHE A 39 0.12 -22.26 5.91
CA PHE A 39 -0.13 -23.29 6.90
C PHE A 39 0.54 -22.97 8.22
N ASP A 40 0.00 -23.56 9.29
CA ASP A 40 0.55 -23.47 10.64
C ASP A 40 1.19 -24.79 11.04
N VAL A 41 2.28 -24.68 11.80
CA VAL A 41 2.89 -25.81 12.50
C VAL A 41 2.15 -26.01 13.82
N THR A 42 1.67 -27.23 14.05
CA THR A 42 0.91 -27.62 15.25
C THR A 42 1.82 -27.86 16.45
N ASP A 43 1.25 -27.93 17.66
CA ASP A 43 2.02 -28.16 18.88
C ASP A 43 2.67 -29.56 18.88
N GLU A 44 1.99 -30.58 18.35
CA GLU A 44 2.56 -31.93 18.17
C GLU A 44 3.80 -31.89 17.26
N GLU A 45 3.73 -31.13 16.17
CA GLU A 45 4.84 -30.95 15.25
C GLU A 45 6.01 -30.18 15.89
N ILE A 46 5.72 -29.19 16.75
CA ILE A 46 6.75 -28.49 17.53
C ILE A 46 7.44 -29.45 18.49
N LEU A 47 6.68 -30.30 19.18
CA LEU A 47 7.24 -31.33 20.05
C LEU A 47 8.13 -32.29 19.25
N TYR A 48 7.71 -32.69 18.06
CA TYR A 48 8.54 -33.51 17.17
C TYR A 48 9.84 -32.79 16.79
N ILE A 49 9.77 -31.50 16.39
CA ILE A 49 10.97 -30.70 16.05
C ILE A 49 11.97 -30.69 17.21
N VAL A 50 11.50 -30.48 18.43
CA VAL A 50 12.36 -30.47 19.63
C VAL A 50 13.05 -31.82 19.84
N ALA A 51 12.31 -32.92 19.69
CA ALA A 51 12.83 -34.27 19.88
C ALA A 51 13.79 -34.72 18.77
N ASP A 52 13.66 -34.16 17.56
CA ASP A 52 14.49 -34.53 16.40
C ASP A 52 15.80 -33.73 16.29
N ARG A 53 16.02 -32.75 17.18
CA ARG A 53 17.25 -31.94 17.18
C ARG A 53 18.49 -32.78 17.51
N PRO A 54 19.61 -32.57 16.80
CA PRO A 54 20.88 -33.17 17.19
C PRO A 54 21.30 -32.59 18.55
N ASP A 55 21.62 -33.46 19.52
CA ASP A 55 22.19 -33.03 20.79
C ASP A 55 23.66 -32.62 20.55
N PRO A 56 24.05 -31.36 20.86
CA PRO A 56 25.43 -30.91 20.66
C PRO A 56 26.46 -31.68 21.51
N ARG A 57 26.00 -32.39 22.55
CA ARG A 57 26.84 -33.26 23.40
C ARG A 57 27.06 -34.64 22.79
N CYS A 58 26.29 -35.01 21.77
CA CYS A 58 26.38 -36.30 21.11
C CYS A 58 27.17 -36.18 19.80
N VAL A 59 28.12 -37.11 19.60
CA VAL A 59 28.81 -37.27 18.31
C VAL A 59 27.78 -37.72 17.27
N ALA A 60 27.94 -37.27 16.02
CA ALA A 60 27.04 -37.59 14.92
C ALA A 60 26.67 -39.08 14.90
N GLY A 61 25.36 -39.39 15.01
CA GLY A 61 24.84 -40.75 15.00
C GLY A 61 24.46 -41.34 16.37
N THR A 62 24.78 -40.65 17.48
CA THR A 62 24.32 -41.05 18.83
C THR A 62 23.16 -40.17 19.29
N LYS A 63 22.05 -40.76 19.77
CA LYS A 63 20.95 -40.04 20.42
C LYS A 63 21.06 -40.24 21.94
N PRO A 64 20.84 -39.21 22.77
CA PRO A 64 20.80 -39.39 24.22
C PRO A 64 19.67 -40.34 24.61
N THR A 65 19.96 -41.30 25.49
CA THR A 65 18.98 -42.29 25.97
C THR A 65 17.81 -41.63 26.73
N ASN A 66 18.01 -40.43 27.26
CA ASN A 66 17.01 -39.64 27.98
C ASN A 66 16.95 -38.22 27.38
N THR A 67 16.19 -38.02 26.31
CA THR A 67 15.91 -36.67 25.80
C THR A 67 14.81 -36.05 26.67
N THR A 68 15.18 -35.36 27.74
CA THR A 68 14.21 -34.56 28.50
C THR A 68 13.86 -33.31 27.70
N MET A 69 12.68 -33.32 27.08
CA MET A 69 12.15 -32.13 26.38
C MET A 69 11.94 -31.01 27.40
N THR A 70 12.77 -29.97 27.36
CA THR A 70 12.65 -28.84 28.29
C THR A 70 11.59 -27.86 27.77
N LYS A 71 10.85 -27.22 28.69
CA LYS A 71 9.92 -26.14 28.34
C LYS A 71 10.61 -25.00 27.57
N GLU A 72 11.88 -24.74 27.88
CA GLU A 72 12.71 -23.76 27.17
C GLU A 72 12.97 -24.15 25.72
N SER A 73 13.28 -25.43 25.45
CA SER A 73 13.53 -25.90 24.08
C SER A 73 12.28 -25.75 23.21
N ILE A 74 11.10 -26.07 23.75
CA ILE A 74 9.80 -25.87 23.10
C ILE A 74 9.59 -24.38 22.82
N LYS A 75 9.75 -23.53 23.85
CA LYS A 75 9.60 -22.07 23.71
C LYS A 75 10.49 -21.50 22.60
N VAL A 76 11.77 -21.90 22.53
CA VAL A 76 12.70 -21.42 21.49
C VAL A 76 12.24 -21.79 20.09
N VAL A 77 11.70 -23.00 19.87
CA VAL A 77 11.17 -23.40 18.55
C VAL A 77 9.95 -22.57 18.20
N THR A 78 9.04 -22.43 19.16
CA THR A 78 7.80 -21.67 19.04
C THR A 78 8.11 -20.22 18.67
N ASP A 79 8.98 -19.57 19.41
CA ASP A 79 9.37 -18.16 19.20
C ASP A 79 9.98 -17.96 17.79
N ARG A 80 10.89 -18.84 17.36
CA ARG A 80 11.49 -18.78 16.00
C ARG A 80 10.44 -19.00 14.93
N ARG A 81 9.58 -20.02 15.08
CA ARG A 81 8.47 -20.29 14.15
C ARG A 81 7.56 -19.08 14.05
N ASP A 82 7.16 -18.51 15.17
CA ASP A 82 6.24 -17.37 15.23
C ASP A 82 6.86 -16.10 14.63
N GLN A 83 8.17 -15.88 14.82
CA GLN A 83 8.91 -14.82 14.16
C GLN A 83 8.81 -14.92 12.62
N TYR A 84 9.18 -16.06 12.04
CA TYR A 84 9.14 -16.23 10.59
C TYR A 84 7.71 -16.25 10.05
N ARG A 85 6.79 -16.92 10.76
CA ARG A 85 5.35 -16.92 10.43
C ARG A 85 4.80 -15.51 10.35
N ARG A 86 5.08 -14.68 11.36
CA ARG A 86 4.68 -13.26 11.39
C ARG A 86 5.26 -12.51 10.19
N GLN A 87 6.56 -12.67 9.91
CA GLN A 87 7.24 -12.00 8.80
C GLN A 87 6.63 -12.34 7.44
N VAL A 88 6.45 -13.62 7.11
CA VAL A 88 5.95 -14.04 5.79
C VAL A 88 4.47 -13.68 5.60
N ARG A 89 3.65 -13.79 6.64
CA ARG A 89 2.22 -13.46 6.57
C ARG A 89 2.00 -11.95 6.46
N LEU A 90 2.75 -11.15 7.21
CA LEU A 90 2.64 -9.69 7.10
C LEU A 90 3.14 -9.17 5.74
N LYS A 91 4.19 -9.77 5.16
CA LYS A 91 4.63 -9.45 3.80
C LYS A 91 3.53 -9.76 2.77
N ARG A 92 2.87 -10.91 2.90
CA ARG A 92 1.72 -11.30 2.07
C ARG A 92 0.55 -10.34 2.23
N GLU A 93 0.19 -10.00 3.47
CA GLU A 93 -0.91 -9.07 3.77
C GLU A 93 -0.65 -7.66 3.21
N ARG A 94 0.56 -7.13 3.42
CA ARG A 94 0.96 -5.81 2.90
C ARG A 94 0.84 -5.74 1.39
N THR A 95 1.45 -6.69 0.67
CA THR A 95 1.45 -6.68 -0.81
C THR A 95 0.04 -6.88 -1.37
N TRP A 96 -0.81 -7.64 -0.69
CA TRP A 96 -2.23 -7.73 -1.02
C TRP A 96 -2.96 -6.40 -0.84
N LEU A 97 -2.88 -5.80 0.35
CA LEU A 97 -3.53 -4.53 0.66
C LEU A 97 -3.09 -3.40 -0.27
N GLN A 98 -1.82 -3.39 -0.65
CA GLN A 98 -1.29 -2.43 -1.61
C GLN A 98 -1.94 -2.60 -2.98
N CYS A 99 -2.07 -3.84 -3.48
CA CYS A 99 -2.78 -4.10 -4.73
C CYS A 99 -4.25 -3.69 -4.63
N GLU A 100 -4.93 -4.10 -3.55
CA GLU A 100 -6.34 -3.79 -3.30
C GLU A 100 -6.61 -2.28 -3.25
N GLY A 101 -5.80 -1.54 -2.48
CA GLY A 101 -5.88 -0.07 -2.40
C GLY A 101 -5.61 0.62 -3.74
N LEU A 102 -4.58 0.21 -4.48
CA LEU A 102 -4.26 0.78 -5.79
C LEU A 102 -5.33 0.48 -6.84
N GLN A 103 -5.91 -0.72 -6.82
CA GLN A 103 -7.02 -1.10 -7.68
C GLN A 103 -8.25 -0.25 -7.39
N ASN A 104 -8.63 -0.12 -6.11
CA ASN A 104 -9.76 0.70 -5.70
C ASN A 104 -9.55 2.18 -6.08
N LEU A 105 -8.34 2.72 -5.88
CA LEU A 105 -8.00 4.08 -6.30
C LEU A 105 -8.07 4.25 -7.83
N ALA A 106 -7.55 3.30 -8.60
CA ALA A 106 -7.61 3.38 -10.07
C ALA A 106 -9.06 3.38 -10.58
N GLN A 107 -9.89 2.47 -10.07
CA GLN A 107 -11.33 2.39 -10.40
C GLN A 107 -12.06 3.66 -9.96
N LEU A 108 -11.72 4.22 -8.80
CA LEU A 108 -12.30 5.45 -8.33
C LEU A 108 -11.98 6.63 -9.24
N ARG A 109 -10.74 6.73 -9.72
CA ARG A 109 -10.33 7.78 -10.67
C ARG A 109 -11.00 7.64 -12.03
N GLU A 110 -11.23 6.41 -12.48
CA GLU A 110 -12.04 6.14 -13.68
C GLU A 110 -13.49 6.61 -13.49
N ALA A 111 -14.11 6.27 -12.36
CA ALA A 111 -15.47 6.69 -12.04
C ALA A 111 -15.61 8.22 -11.97
N PHE A 112 -14.64 8.91 -11.35
CA PHE A 112 -14.59 10.37 -11.33
C PHE A 112 -14.48 10.94 -12.74
N ALA A 113 -13.60 10.40 -13.58
CA ALA A 113 -13.45 10.85 -14.96
C ALA A 113 -14.74 10.63 -15.79
N ASP A 114 -15.40 9.48 -15.61
CA ASP A 114 -16.68 9.19 -16.25
C ASP A 114 -17.77 10.17 -15.81
N ARG A 115 -17.81 10.51 -14.52
CA ARG A 115 -18.79 11.46 -14.00
C ARG A 115 -18.55 12.88 -14.49
N VAL A 116 -17.29 13.34 -14.52
CA VAL A 116 -16.93 14.64 -15.14
C VAL A 116 -17.33 14.66 -16.62
N ARG A 117 -17.09 13.58 -17.36
CA ARG A 117 -17.52 13.46 -18.77
C ARG A 117 -19.02 13.62 -18.92
N THR A 118 -19.81 12.99 -18.04
CA THR A 118 -21.28 13.14 -18.04
C THR A 118 -21.68 14.59 -17.76
N LEU A 119 -21.11 15.24 -16.74
CA LEU A 119 -21.36 16.66 -16.46
C LEU A 119 -21.01 17.59 -17.62
N LEU A 120 -19.85 17.38 -18.27
CA LEU A 120 -19.43 18.16 -19.44
C LEU A 120 -20.39 18.00 -20.63
N THR A 121 -20.98 16.80 -20.78
CA THR A 121 -21.93 16.51 -21.86
C THR A 121 -23.31 17.09 -21.54
N GLU A 122 -23.86 16.77 -20.36
CA GLU A 122 -25.24 17.11 -19.98
C GLU A 122 -25.40 18.60 -19.66
N ARG A 123 -24.42 19.22 -18.98
CA ARG A 123 -24.53 20.60 -18.48
C ARG A 123 -23.90 21.62 -19.43
N PHE A 124 -22.81 21.27 -20.08
CA PHE A 124 -22.03 22.19 -20.93
C PHE A 124 -22.06 21.85 -22.41
N SER A 125 -22.81 20.81 -22.81
CA SER A 125 -23.02 20.42 -24.21
C SER A 125 -21.73 20.20 -25.01
N LEU A 126 -20.66 19.70 -24.36
CA LEU A 126 -19.43 19.34 -25.08
C LEU A 126 -19.71 18.18 -26.04
N SER A 127 -19.16 18.26 -27.26
CA SER A 127 -19.28 17.18 -28.23
C SER A 127 -18.37 16.00 -27.88
N ALA A 128 -18.72 14.82 -28.39
CA ALA A 128 -17.89 13.62 -28.23
C ALA A 128 -16.44 13.83 -28.75
N ASP A 129 -16.28 14.55 -29.87
CA ASP A 129 -14.97 14.83 -30.46
C ASP A 129 -14.10 15.73 -29.56
N GLN A 130 -14.73 16.71 -28.88
CA GLN A 130 -14.03 17.55 -27.90
C GLN A 130 -13.58 16.73 -26.69
N LEU A 131 -14.44 15.84 -26.19
CA LEU A 131 -14.12 14.96 -25.07
C LEU A 131 -12.98 13.98 -25.42
N GLU A 132 -12.98 13.41 -26.62
CA GLU A 132 -11.87 12.55 -27.08
C GLU A 132 -10.57 13.34 -27.26
N THR A 133 -10.64 14.60 -27.71
CA THR A 133 -9.47 15.49 -27.78
C THR A 133 -8.90 15.77 -26.38
N LEU A 134 -9.77 16.03 -25.39
CA LEU A 134 -9.35 16.20 -23.99
C LEU A 134 -8.72 14.92 -23.44
N ARG A 135 -9.30 13.75 -23.73
CA ARG A 135 -8.77 12.45 -23.32
C ARG A 135 -7.39 12.19 -23.92
N ALA A 136 -7.19 12.46 -25.20
CA ALA A 136 -5.92 12.27 -25.89
C ALA A 136 -4.81 13.17 -25.31
N SER A 137 -5.16 14.39 -24.92
CA SER A 137 -4.23 15.38 -24.33
C SER A 137 -4.01 15.22 -22.82
N ALA A 138 -4.76 14.35 -22.13
CA ALA A 138 -4.68 14.19 -20.67
C ALA A 138 -3.28 13.85 -20.14
N ARG A 139 -2.44 13.18 -20.96
CA ARG A 139 -1.08 12.77 -20.56
C ARG A 139 -0.08 13.93 -20.51
N THR A 140 -0.30 14.99 -21.27
CA THR A 140 0.63 16.12 -21.40
C THR A 140 0.20 17.35 -20.60
N VAL A 141 -1.05 17.38 -20.14
CA VAL A 141 -1.59 18.51 -19.37
C VAL A 141 -0.95 18.60 -17.99
N LEU A 142 -0.56 19.82 -17.64
CA LEU A 142 -0.09 20.19 -16.31
C LEU A 142 -1.22 20.92 -15.57
N PRO A 143 -1.91 20.26 -14.62
CA PRO A 143 -3.11 20.85 -14.00
C PRO A 143 -2.81 22.14 -13.26
N ARG A 144 -1.72 22.22 -12.48
CA ARG A 144 -1.39 23.41 -11.68
C ARG A 144 -1.21 24.68 -12.54
N PRO A 145 -0.37 24.70 -13.58
CA PRO A 145 -0.29 25.85 -14.49
C PRO A 145 -1.62 26.19 -15.18
N ALA A 146 -2.35 25.18 -15.67
CA ALA A 146 -3.61 25.41 -16.37
C ALA A 146 -4.68 26.03 -15.45
N ILE A 147 -4.75 25.61 -14.19
CA ILE A 147 -5.64 26.18 -13.17
C ILE A 147 -5.24 27.62 -12.87
N ARG A 148 -3.95 27.90 -12.67
CA ARG A 148 -3.47 29.27 -12.40
C ARG A 148 -3.83 30.24 -13.53
N GLN A 149 -3.62 29.83 -14.79
CA GLN A 149 -3.99 30.65 -15.95
C GLN A 149 -5.50 30.87 -16.02
N LEU A 150 -6.30 29.87 -15.65
CA LEU A 150 -7.74 29.99 -15.59
C LEU A 150 -8.19 30.94 -14.47
N ASP A 151 -7.54 30.87 -13.30
CA ASP A 151 -7.78 31.77 -12.17
C ASP A 151 -7.40 33.21 -12.51
N GLU A 152 -6.29 33.43 -13.22
CA GLU A 152 -5.88 34.75 -13.72
C GLU A 152 -6.95 35.35 -14.64
N ARG A 153 -7.43 34.58 -15.63
CA ARG A 153 -8.50 34.99 -16.56
C ARG A 153 -9.82 35.26 -15.85
N TRP A 154 -10.12 34.50 -14.79
CA TRP A 154 -11.28 34.76 -13.94
C TRP A 154 -11.12 36.09 -13.21
N ASN A 155 -9.95 36.34 -12.62
CA ASN A 155 -9.67 37.56 -11.88
C ASN A 155 -9.69 38.81 -12.77
N THR A 156 -9.28 38.71 -14.04
CA THR A 156 -9.33 39.80 -15.02
C THR A 156 -10.68 39.99 -15.71
N ASP A 157 -11.71 39.21 -15.33
CA ASP A 157 -13.05 39.24 -15.96
C ASP A 157 -13.05 38.85 -17.46
N ASP A 158 -12.03 38.12 -17.91
CA ASP A 158 -11.92 37.67 -19.31
C ASP A 158 -12.85 36.51 -19.66
N ILE A 159 -13.42 35.83 -18.66
CA ILE A 159 -14.27 34.65 -18.81
C ILE A 159 -15.48 34.71 -17.89
N THR A 160 -16.58 34.12 -18.34
CA THR A 160 -17.79 33.96 -17.53
C THR A 160 -17.60 32.87 -16.46
N ALA A 161 -18.44 32.90 -15.43
CA ALA A 161 -18.44 31.86 -14.38
C ALA A 161 -18.72 30.45 -14.95
N GLU A 162 -19.60 30.37 -15.95
CA GLU A 162 -19.93 29.12 -16.64
C GLU A 162 -18.74 28.61 -17.46
N ASP A 163 -18.06 29.50 -18.19
CA ASP A 163 -16.85 29.17 -18.95
C ASP A 163 -15.69 28.74 -18.06
N TYR A 164 -15.55 29.37 -16.88
CA TYR A 164 -14.59 28.97 -15.86
C TYR A 164 -14.87 27.54 -15.42
N GLN A 165 -16.10 27.25 -14.98
CA GLN A 165 -16.45 25.93 -14.45
C GLN A 165 -16.30 24.84 -15.52
N ARG A 166 -16.67 25.13 -16.77
CA ARG A 166 -16.47 24.23 -17.92
C ARG A 166 -14.98 23.91 -18.15
N GLN A 167 -14.13 24.92 -18.20
CA GLN A 167 -12.68 24.74 -18.39
C GLN A 167 -12.05 24.03 -17.18
N ARG A 168 -12.48 24.37 -15.97
CA ARG A 168 -12.00 23.75 -14.73
C ARG A 168 -12.37 22.27 -14.65
N LEU A 169 -13.59 21.90 -15.05
CA LEU A 169 -14.04 20.52 -15.19
C LEU A 169 -13.26 19.78 -16.29
N SER A 170 -12.95 20.44 -17.40
CA SER A 170 -12.12 19.85 -18.46
C SER A 170 -10.71 19.51 -17.96
N ILE A 171 -10.10 20.38 -17.16
CA ILE A 171 -8.80 20.11 -16.49
C ILE A 171 -8.96 18.98 -15.47
N GLU A 172 -10.07 18.95 -14.73
CA GLU A 172 -10.34 17.89 -13.75
C GLU A 172 -10.48 16.52 -14.44
N PHE A 173 -11.22 16.43 -15.55
CA PHE A 173 -11.34 15.22 -16.38
C PHE A 173 -9.97 14.65 -16.75
N GLN A 174 -9.10 15.49 -17.30
CA GLN A 174 -7.73 15.11 -17.69
C GLN A 174 -6.89 14.69 -16.48
N THR A 175 -7.03 15.40 -15.35
CA THR A 175 -6.34 15.08 -14.10
C THR A 175 -6.74 13.71 -13.57
N GLN A 176 -8.03 13.39 -13.55
CA GLN A 176 -8.55 12.11 -13.08
C GLN A 176 -8.08 10.95 -13.97
N LEU A 177 -8.11 11.12 -15.30
CA LEU A 177 -7.56 10.13 -16.24
C LEU A 177 -6.06 9.86 -16.03
N ARG A 178 -5.27 10.92 -15.81
CA ARG A 178 -3.83 10.82 -15.54
C ARG A 178 -3.56 10.09 -14.23
N MET A 179 -4.34 10.39 -13.18
CA MET A 179 -4.26 9.70 -11.89
C MET A 179 -4.63 8.22 -12.01
N ALA A 180 -5.68 7.88 -12.78
CA ALA A 180 -6.05 6.50 -13.05
C ALA A 180 -4.91 5.73 -13.72
N GLU A 181 -4.29 6.30 -14.77
CA GLU A 181 -3.15 5.67 -15.45
C GLU A 181 -1.95 5.48 -14.49
N LYS A 182 -1.67 6.49 -13.66
CA LYS A 182 -0.62 6.41 -12.63
C LYS A 182 -0.86 5.26 -11.66
N TYR A 183 -2.09 5.13 -11.13
CA TYR A 183 -2.43 4.04 -10.21
C TYR A 183 -2.38 2.68 -10.89
N ARG A 184 -2.85 2.54 -12.14
CA ARG A 184 -2.69 1.29 -12.91
C ARG A 184 -1.22 0.90 -13.09
N LYS A 185 -0.34 1.85 -13.41
CA LYS A 185 1.11 1.56 -13.54
C LYS A 185 1.72 1.10 -12.22
N ARG A 186 1.35 1.74 -11.11
CA ARG A 186 1.78 1.32 -9.77
C ARG A 186 1.20 -0.03 -9.37
N LEU A 187 -0.06 -0.30 -9.71
CA LEU A 187 -0.71 -1.58 -9.48
C LEU A 187 0.05 -2.70 -10.19
N ASN A 188 0.39 -2.53 -11.48
CA ASN A 188 1.17 -3.52 -12.23
C ASN A 188 2.52 -3.83 -11.56
N LEU A 189 3.17 -2.84 -10.96
CA LEU A 189 4.42 -3.05 -10.21
C LEU A 189 4.15 -3.81 -8.89
N ALA A 190 3.14 -3.39 -8.14
CA ALA A 190 2.74 -4.03 -6.88
C ALA A 190 2.29 -5.48 -7.10
N GLU A 191 1.60 -5.79 -8.20
CA GLU A 191 1.20 -7.14 -8.58
C GLU A 191 2.41 -8.04 -8.87
N ARG A 192 3.44 -7.51 -9.54
CA ARG A 192 4.71 -8.24 -9.75
C ARG A 192 5.41 -8.52 -8.43
N GLU A 193 5.45 -7.54 -7.52
CA GLU A 193 6.01 -7.72 -6.17
C GLU A 193 5.20 -8.78 -5.39
N ARG A 194 3.87 -8.70 -5.47
CA ARG A 194 2.96 -9.67 -4.84
C ARG A 194 3.16 -11.08 -5.41
N GLN A 195 3.31 -11.24 -6.72
CA GLN A 195 3.59 -12.54 -7.34
C GLN A 195 4.94 -13.11 -6.85
N SER A 196 5.96 -12.26 -6.77
CA SER A 196 7.26 -12.65 -6.20
C SER A 196 7.13 -13.07 -4.72
N ALA A 197 6.34 -12.34 -3.93
CA ALA A 197 6.09 -12.68 -2.53
C ALA A 197 5.27 -13.97 -2.36
N ILE A 198 4.28 -14.22 -3.23
CA ILE A 198 3.47 -15.44 -3.25
C ILE A 198 4.36 -16.66 -3.53
N LEU A 199 5.28 -16.56 -4.48
CA LEU A 199 6.12 -17.69 -4.90
C LEU A 199 7.41 -17.84 -4.05
N ALA A 200 7.56 -17.07 -2.97
CA ALA A 200 8.74 -17.10 -2.12
C ALA A 200 8.50 -17.98 -0.88
N PRO A 201 8.83 -19.28 -0.91
CA PRO A 201 8.85 -20.11 0.30
C PRO A 201 9.89 -19.61 1.31
N LEU A 202 9.73 -20.10 2.54
CA LEU A 202 10.76 -19.98 3.57
C LEU A 202 12.06 -20.63 3.07
N GLN A 203 13.19 -19.94 3.27
CA GLN A 203 14.50 -20.35 2.78
C GLN A 203 15.11 -21.44 3.66
N ASP A 204 16.04 -22.21 3.11
CA ASP A 204 16.62 -23.36 3.81
C ASP A 204 17.31 -22.97 5.13
N HIS A 205 17.98 -21.83 5.18
CA HIS A 205 18.62 -21.36 6.41
C HIS A 205 17.58 -20.93 7.48
N GLU A 206 16.43 -20.40 7.07
CA GLU A 206 15.33 -20.01 7.96
C GLU A 206 14.63 -21.26 8.52
N ILE A 207 14.35 -22.24 7.67
CA ILE A 207 13.80 -23.54 8.08
C ILE A 207 14.77 -24.26 9.02
N ALA A 208 16.07 -24.28 8.68
CA ALA A 208 17.12 -24.86 9.53
C ALA A 208 17.20 -24.16 10.88
N HIS A 209 17.02 -22.83 10.92
CA HIS A 209 17.01 -22.05 12.15
C HIS A 209 15.81 -22.39 13.05
N VAL A 210 14.59 -22.49 12.49
CA VAL A 210 13.40 -22.93 13.24
C VAL A 210 13.58 -24.35 13.77
N TRP A 211 13.96 -25.27 12.88
CA TRP A 211 14.08 -26.68 13.21
C TRP A 211 15.26 -26.94 14.16
N GLY A 212 16.35 -26.20 14.04
CA GLY A 212 17.58 -26.40 14.80
C GLY A 212 18.43 -27.56 14.27
N ILE A 213 18.44 -27.77 12.96
CA ILE A 213 19.23 -28.83 12.30
C ILE A 213 20.23 -28.22 11.29
N PRO A 214 21.34 -28.91 10.97
CA PRO A 214 22.29 -28.44 9.96
C PRO A 214 21.66 -28.35 8.57
N ALA A 215 22.03 -27.33 7.79
CA ALA A 215 21.51 -27.09 6.44
C ALA A 215 21.68 -28.29 5.49
N GLY A 216 22.79 -29.02 5.59
CA GLY A 216 23.02 -30.23 4.78
C GLY A 216 22.00 -31.35 5.08
N SER A 217 21.62 -31.55 6.35
CA SER A 217 20.58 -32.52 6.73
C SER A 217 19.21 -32.08 6.23
N LEU A 218 18.95 -30.77 6.25
CA LEU A 218 17.71 -30.21 5.75
C LEU A 218 17.55 -30.42 4.24
N ALA A 219 18.59 -30.15 3.44
CA ALA A 219 18.53 -30.24 1.98
C ALA A 219 18.10 -31.64 1.49
N ALA A 220 18.70 -32.70 2.03
CA ALA A 220 18.34 -34.08 1.67
C ALA A 220 16.89 -34.42 2.04
N ARG A 221 16.44 -34.00 3.24
CA ARG A 221 15.06 -34.18 3.69
C ARG A 221 14.07 -33.40 2.81
N LYS A 222 14.41 -32.16 2.44
CA LYS A 222 13.60 -31.29 1.60
C LYS A 222 13.35 -31.93 0.24
N VAL A 223 14.40 -32.40 -0.44
CA VAL A 223 14.28 -33.08 -1.74
C VAL A 223 13.38 -34.30 -1.63
N LYS A 224 13.62 -35.17 -0.63
CA LYS A 224 12.81 -36.37 -0.41
C LYS A 224 11.33 -36.03 -0.23
N TYR A 225 11.01 -35.11 0.69
CA TYR A 225 9.63 -34.83 1.05
C TYR A 225 8.90 -33.97 0.01
N LEU A 226 9.62 -33.09 -0.70
CA LEU A 226 9.04 -32.36 -1.83
C LEU A 226 8.67 -33.31 -2.97
N SER A 227 9.55 -34.24 -3.35
CA SER A 227 9.23 -35.25 -4.37
C SER A 227 8.05 -36.13 -3.94
N GLN A 228 8.03 -36.58 -2.67
CA GLN A 228 6.89 -37.35 -2.14
C GLN A 228 5.58 -36.56 -2.19
N TYR A 229 5.60 -35.28 -1.81
CA TYR A 229 4.44 -34.39 -1.88
C TYR A 229 3.92 -34.24 -3.31
N LEU A 230 4.80 -33.97 -4.28
CA LEU A 230 4.41 -33.79 -5.68
C LEU A 230 3.85 -35.08 -6.29
N HIS A 231 4.44 -36.24 -5.99
CA HIS A 231 3.90 -37.53 -6.43
C HIS A 231 2.53 -37.83 -5.81
N ALA A 232 2.34 -37.51 -4.53
CA ALA A 232 1.06 -37.69 -3.84
C ALA A 232 -0.04 -36.76 -4.39
N LEU A 233 0.30 -35.50 -4.68
CA LEU A 233 -0.60 -34.57 -5.38
C LEU A 233 -1.01 -35.10 -6.75
N GLN A 234 -0.05 -35.57 -7.54
CA GLN A 234 -0.32 -36.13 -8.87
C GLN A 234 -1.24 -37.35 -8.78
N ALA A 235 -1.01 -38.23 -7.80
CA ALA A 235 -1.86 -39.40 -7.57
C ALA A 235 -3.29 -39.01 -7.15
N ALA A 236 -3.45 -38.01 -6.28
CA ALA A 236 -4.75 -37.51 -5.85
C ALA A 236 -5.55 -36.88 -7.01
N LEU A 237 -4.88 -36.13 -7.88
CA LEU A 237 -5.49 -35.56 -9.09
C LEU A 237 -5.91 -36.66 -10.09
N ALA A 238 -5.09 -37.69 -10.28
CA ALA A 238 -5.42 -38.83 -11.13
C ALA A 238 -6.64 -39.61 -10.60
N ALA A 239 -6.73 -39.79 -9.28
CA ALA A 239 -7.86 -40.47 -8.64
C ALA A 239 -9.18 -39.67 -8.73
N SER A 240 -9.11 -38.34 -8.85
CA SER A 240 -10.28 -37.46 -8.90
C SER A 240 -10.96 -37.42 -10.29
N GLY A 241 -10.51 -38.22 -11.26
CA GLY A 241 -11.11 -38.30 -12.60
C GLY A 241 -10.89 -37.07 -13.48
N THR A 242 -10.13 -36.08 -13.00
CA THR A 242 -9.68 -34.92 -13.78
C THR A 242 -8.62 -35.37 -14.79
N ALA A 243 -9.09 -35.80 -15.95
CA ALA A 243 -8.26 -36.28 -17.05
C ALA A 243 -7.19 -35.25 -17.45
N ALA A 244 -6.02 -35.79 -17.80
CA ALA A 244 -4.77 -35.10 -18.11
C ALA A 244 -4.95 -33.76 -18.85
N SER A 245 -4.63 -32.67 -18.16
CA SER A 245 -4.19 -31.45 -18.84
C SER A 245 -3.05 -31.82 -19.79
N THR A 246 -3.17 -31.45 -21.06
CA THR A 246 -2.14 -31.69 -22.09
C THR A 246 -0.89 -30.83 -21.89
N ALA A 247 -0.93 -29.87 -20.94
CA ALA A 247 0.22 -29.09 -20.53
C ALA A 247 0.88 -29.74 -19.30
N PRO A 248 2.22 -29.87 -19.24
CA PRO A 248 2.91 -30.28 -18.03
C PRO A 248 2.65 -29.23 -16.95
N LEU A 249 1.76 -29.56 -16.01
CA LEU A 249 1.44 -28.69 -14.88
C LEU A 249 2.62 -28.73 -13.90
N ASP A 250 3.21 -27.57 -13.64
CA ASP A 250 4.09 -27.40 -12.49
C ASP A 250 3.24 -27.36 -11.22
N LEU A 251 2.95 -28.54 -10.68
CA LEU A 251 2.13 -28.73 -9.47
C LEU A 251 2.64 -27.92 -8.28
N TRP A 252 3.94 -27.61 -8.24
CA TRP A 252 4.52 -26.79 -7.19
C TRP A 252 4.11 -25.33 -7.34
N LYS A 253 4.24 -24.77 -8.55
CA LYS A 253 3.78 -23.42 -8.86
C LYS A 253 2.26 -23.29 -8.69
N GLU A 254 1.50 -24.31 -9.09
CA GLU A 254 0.04 -24.33 -8.91
C GLU A 254 -0.35 -24.36 -7.43
N THR A 255 0.36 -25.13 -6.60
CA THR A 255 0.16 -25.14 -5.14
C THR A 255 0.19 -23.72 -4.58
N PHE A 256 1.20 -22.91 -4.95
CA PHE A 256 1.26 -21.51 -4.52
C PHE A 256 0.13 -20.65 -5.05
N SER A 257 -0.24 -20.81 -6.33
CA SER A 257 -1.34 -20.06 -6.94
C SER A 257 -2.67 -20.31 -6.22
N VAL A 258 -2.98 -21.58 -5.94
CA VAL A 258 -4.22 -22.01 -5.26
C VAL A 258 -4.24 -21.56 -3.80
N LEU A 259 -3.11 -21.62 -3.11
CA LEU A 259 -3.02 -21.13 -1.73
C LEU A 259 -3.08 -19.60 -1.66
N ALA A 260 -2.54 -18.90 -2.66
CA ALA A 260 -2.54 -17.44 -2.72
C ALA A 260 -3.92 -16.83 -2.94
N SER A 261 -4.85 -17.55 -3.57
CA SER A 261 -6.23 -17.07 -3.78
C SER A 261 -7.05 -17.05 -2.49
N GLN A 262 -6.58 -17.70 -1.42
CA GLN A 262 -7.26 -17.64 -0.13
C GLN A 262 -7.31 -16.21 0.42
N PRO A 263 -8.44 -15.80 1.01
CA PRO A 263 -8.51 -14.51 1.69
C PRO A 263 -7.46 -14.45 2.81
N ILE A 264 -6.86 -13.28 2.97
CA ILE A 264 -5.84 -13.07 4.00
C ILE A 264 -6.53 -12.74 5.31
N VAL A 265 -6.12 -13.46 6.37
CA VAL A 265 -6.50 -13.11 7.74
C VAL A 265 -5.81 -11.79 8.09
N ARG A 266 -6.60 -10.74 8.36
CA ARG A 266 -6.09 -9.41 8.68
C ARG A 266 -5.38 -9.45 10.04
N SER A 267 -4.15 -8.97 10.09
CA SER A 267 -3.43 -8.84 11.35
C SER A 267 -3.93 -7.60 12.11
N PRO A 268 -4.02 -7.64 13.45
CA PRO A 268 -4.27 -6.43 14.23
C PRO A 268 -3.10 -5.46 13.98
N SER A 269 -3.40 -4.29 13.42
CA SER A 269 -2.39 -3.27 13.19
C SER A 269 -2.44 -2.23 14.30
N THR A 270 -1.26 -1.91 14.84
CA THR A 270 -1.08 -0.78 15.75
C THR A 270 -0.56 0.41 14.95
N TYR A 271 -0.99 1.61 15.32
CA TYR A 271 -0.43 2.83 14.74
C TYR A 271 1.09 2.87 14.91
N ASP A 272 1.79 3.11 13.80
CA ASP A 272 3.24 2.93 13.66
C ASP A 272 4.01 4.25 13.63
N GLY A 273 3.33 5.37 13.88
CA GLY A 273 3.93 6.71 13.84
C GLY A 273 3.97 7.35 12.45
N LEU A 274 3.37 6.71 11.43
CA LEU A 274 3.28 7.27 10.08
C LEU A 274 2.48 8.59 10.09
N GLU A 275 3.11 9.69 9.66
CA GLU A 275 2.56 11.06 9.69
C GLU A 275 2.42 11.70 11.08
N LYS A 276 3.22 11.27 12.07
CA LYS A 276 3.27 11.77 13.46
C LYS A 276 2.01 11.47 14.28
N THR A 277 0.81 11.79 13.78
CA THR A 277 -0.47 11.46 14.42
C THR A 277 -1.38 10.63 13.51
N GLU A 278 -2.22 9.79 14.12
CA GLU A 278 -3.24 9.00 13.40
C GLU A 278 -4.23 9.92 12.67
N SER A 279 -4.61 11.05 13.26
CA SER A 279 -5.50 12.04 12.62
C SER A 279 -4.92 12.62 11.33
N ALA A 280 -3.63 13.01 11.35
CA ALA A 280 -2.96 13.55 10.17
C ALA A 280 -2.85 12.49 9.06
N LEU A 281 -2.62 11.22 9.43
CA LEU A 281 -2.66 10.13 8.49
C LEU A 281 -4.04 9.97 7.86
N ILE A 282 -5.12 9.96 8.66
CA ILE A 282 -6.49 9.84 8.16
C ILE A 282 -6.83 11.00 7.22
N GLU A 283 -6.52 12.25 7.59
CA GLU A 283 -6.73 13.42 6.72
C GLU A 283 -5.99 13.28 5.38
N LYS A 284 -4.73 12.82 5.42
CA LYS A 284 -3.92 12.57 4.21
C LYS A 284 -4.53 11.48 3.33
N LEU A 285 -5.02 10.39 3.92
CA LEU A 285 -5.66 9.28 3.19
C LEU A 285 -7.01 9.70 2.60
N THR A 286 -7.79 10.51 3.31
CA THR A 286 -9.03 11.10 2.81
C THR A 286 -8.76 12.04 1.64
N ALA A 287 -7.75 12.90 1.73
CA ALA A 287 -7.31 13.74 0.60
C ALA A 287 -6.80 12.89 -0.58
N MET A 288 -6.17 11.74 -0.30
CA MET A 288 -5.77 10.79 -1.33
C MET A 288 -6.98 10.17 -2.02
N ALA A 289 -8.04 9.82 -1.27
CA ALA A 289 -9.28 9.24 -1.81
C ALA A 289 -10.04 10.24 -2.68
N TRP A 290 -10.15 11.50 -2.27
CA TRP A 290 -10.75 12.58 -3.08
C TRP A 290 -9.88 13.09 -4.23
N GLY A 291 -8.59 12.72 -4.26
CA GLY A 291 -7.67 13.15 -5.32
C GLY A 291 -7.32 14.64 -5.23
N SER A 292 -7.35 15.20 -4.02
CA SER A 292 -6.87 16.55 -3.70
C SER A 292 -5.44 16.53 -3.14
N LEU A 293 -4.92 15.34 -2.80
CA LEU A 293 -3.56 15.20 -2.30
C LEU A 293 -2.50 15.58 -3.35
N ALA A 294 -1.49 16.32 -2.91
CA ALA A 294 -0.34 16.66 -3.76
C ALA A 294 0.44 15.41 -4.20
N GLU A 295 0.92 15.41 -5.43
CA GLU A 295 1.61 14.25 -6.01
C GLU A 295 2.88 13.87 -5.22
N GLU A 296 3.63 14.84 -4.71
CA GLU A 296 4.82 14.60 -3.89
C GLU A 296 4.49 13.90 -2.57
N SER A 297 3.41 14.30 -1.88
CA SER A 297 3.03 13.70 -0.60
C SER A 297 2.46 12.30 -0.79
N GLU A 298 1.77 12.07 -1.92
CA GLU A 298 1.34 10.74 -2.34
C GLU A 298 2.52 9.83 -2.66
N VAL A 299 3.51 10.29 -3.46
CA VAL A 299 4.75 9.54 -3.74
C VAL A 299 5.47 9.18 -2.43
N LYS A 300 5.61 10.14 -1.51
CA LYS A 300 6.22 9.89 -0.19
C LYS A 300 5.48 8.81 0.59
N PHE A 301 4.15 8.80 0.57
CA PHE A 301 3.36 7.75 1.21
C PHE A 301 3.65 6.37 0.60
N TRP A 302 3.56 6.22 -0.72
CA TRP A 302 3.79 4.91 -1.35
C TRP A 302 5.23 4.42 -1.19
N THR A 303 6.21 5.33 -1.22
CA THR A 303 7.62 5.00 -0.98
C THR A 303 7.88 4.61 0.47
N SER A 304 7.19 5.22 1.44
CA SER A 304 7.33 4.84 2.85
C SER A 304 6.83 3.43 3.11
N LEU A 305 5.86 2.92 2.32
CA LEU A 305 5.39 1.52 2.42
C LEU A 305 6.46 0.49 2.02
N VAL A 306 7.36 0.85 1.10
CA VAL A 306 8.40 -0.04 0.54
C VAL A 306 9.65 -0.02 1.41
N PHE A 307 10.09 1.18 1.79
CA PHE A 307 11.21 1.38 2.72
C PHE A 307 10.61 1.64 4.09
N GLY A 308 10.51 0.62 4.94
CA GLY A 308 10.14 0.78 6.34
C GLY A 308 10.91 1.98 6.91
N ALA A 309 10.21 3.09 7.11
CA ALA A 309 10.86 4.39 7.11
C ALA A 309 11.92 4.46 8.22
N SER A 310 13.18 4.58 7.79
CA SER A 310 14.34 5.15 8.48
C SER A 310 14.45 4.90 9.99
N SER A 311 14.68 3.65 10.43
CA SER A 311 15.48 3.47 11.64
C SER A 311 16.49 2.35 11.48
N ASN A 312 17.76 2.66 11.76
CA ASN A 312 18.93 1.78 11.87
C ASN A 312 18.81 0.66 12.93
N ALA A 313 17.60 0.29 13.34
CA ALA A 313 17.39 -0.82 14.24
C ALA A 313 17.30 -2.10 13.39
N MET A 314 18.35 -2.92 13.48
CA MET A 314 18.50 -4.20 12.77
C MET A 314 17.36 -5.22 13.02
N HIS A 315 16.37 -4.88 13.87
CA HIS A 315 15.19 -5.68 14.18
C HIS A 315 13.88 -4.87 14.31
N SER A 316 13.83 -3.59 13.90
CA SER A 316 12.57 -2.83 13.93
C SER A 316 11.70 -3.15 12.72
N GLU A 317 10.92 -4.21 12.88
CA GLU A 317 9.71 -4.59 12.14
C GLU A 317 9.68 -4.25 10.64
N ILE A 318 9.89 -5.30 9.83
CA ILE A 318 9.71 -5.41 8.36
C ILE A 318 8.28 -4.99 7.90
N THR A 319 7.45 -4.48 8.80
CA THR A 319 5.99 -4.33 8.70
C THR A 319 5.47 -3.00 9.22
N ARG A 320 6.35 -2.01 9.44
CA ARG A 320 5.89 -0.60 9.42
C ARG A 320 5.05 -0.41 8.15
N ASN A 321 3.94 0.30 8.29
CA ASN A 321 2.96 0.70 7.29
C ASN A 321 1.77 -0.24 6.98
N LEU A 322 1.56 -1.35 7.70
CA LEU A 322 0.32 -2.13 7.54
C LEU A 322 -0.92 -1.30 7.93
N PHE A 323 -0.79 -0.52 9.00
CA PHE A 323 -1.85 0.34 9.53
C PHE A 323 -2.35 1.33 8.48
N GLY A 324 -1.44 2.07 7.82
CA GLY A 324 -1.81 3.05 6.79
C GLY A 324 -2.55 2.43 5.60
N LEU A 325 -2.17 1.20 5.20
CA LEU A 325 -2.85 0.47 4.14
C LEU A 325 -4.25 -0.01 4.55
N GLN A 326 -4.39 -0.56 5.76
CA GLN A 326 -5.70 -0.96 6.30
C GLN A 326 -6.63 0.25 6.40
N ARG A 327 -6.14 1.39 6.92
CA ARG A 327 -6.92 2.64 7.01
C ARG A 327 -7.28 3.22 5.67
N LEU A 328 -6.40 3.15 4.67
CA LEU A 328 -6.72 3.58 3.31
C LEU A 328 -7.91 2.80 2.75
N ILE A 329 -7.94 1.48 2.94
CA ILE A 329 -9.05 0.65 2.49
C ILE A 329 -10.34 0.99 3.24
N THR A 330 -10.27 1.21 4.56
CA THR A 330 -11.42 1.67 5.34
C THR A 330 -11.96 2.98 4.79
N VAL A 331 -11.11 4.00 4.61
CA VAL A 331 -11.52 5.30 4.04
C VAL A 331 -12.14 5.13 2.66
N LEU A 332 -11.56 4.29 1.79
CA LEU A 332 -12.11 4.04 0.46
C LEU A 332 -13.48 3.33 0.50
N ASN A 333 -13.70 2.44 1.46
CA ASN A 333 -14.97 1.72 1.62
C ASN A 333 -16.06 2.60 2.25
N ASP A 334 -15.69 3.49 3.16
CA ASP A 334 -16.60 4.40 3.85
C ASP A 334 -16.97 5.63 3.00
N MET A 335 -16.18 5.92 1.95
CA MET A 335 -16.43 7.05 1.07
C MET A 335 -17.72 6.84 0.27
N ASP A 336 -18.60 7.84 0.28
CA ASP A 336 -19.78 7.85 -0.58
C ASP A 336 -19.36 7.97 -2.05
N ARG A 337 -19.67 6.94 -2.84
CA ARG A 337 -19.38 6.84 -4.27
C ARG A 337 -20.64 7.00 -5.12
N SER A 338 -21.77 7.43 -4.54
CA SER A 338 -22.98 7.74 -5.28
C SER A 338 -22.68 8.82 -6.34
N PRO A 339 -23.30 8.72 -7.53
CA PRO A 339 -23.06 9.69 -8.60
C PRO A 339 -23.41 11.12 -8.16
N GLU A 340 -24.41 11.28 -7.29
CA GLU A 340 -24.82 12.56 -6.73
C GLU A 340 -23.76 13.18 -5.81
N ALA A 341 -23.20 12.40 -4.88
CA ALA A 341 -22.15 12.90 -3.98
C ALA A 341 -20.87 13.26 -4.74
N VAL A 342 -20.51 12.45 -5.75
CA VAL A 342 -19.36 12.73 -6.62
C VAL A 342 -19.61 13.99 -7.45
N ASP A 343 -20.82 14.18 -7.98
CA ASP A 343 -21.19 15.41 -8.70
C ASP A 343 -21.10 16.65 -7.83
N GLU A 344 -21.67 16.60 -6.62
CA GLU A 344 -21.63 17.72 -5.68
C GLU A 344 -20.20 18.14 -5.38
N GLU A 345 -19.32 17.18 -5.06
CA GLU A 345 -17.92 17.48 -4.76
C GLU A 345 -17.15 17.99 -5.99
N LEU A 346 -17.39 17.42 -7.17
CA LEU A 346 -16.78 17.89 -8.43
C LEU A 346 -17.21 19.32 -8.75
N LEU A 347 -18.50 19.63 -8.63
CA LEU A 347 -19.04 20.96 -8.91
C LEU A 347 -18.53 21.98 -7.89
N LYS A 348 -18.47 21.61 -6.60
CA LYS A 348 -17.91 22.44 -5.54
C LYS A 348 -16.42 22.74 -5.77
N ARG A 349 -15.63 21.73 -6.14
CA ARG A 349 -14.19 21.88 -6.42
C ARG A 349 -13.90 22.71 -7.68
N THR A 350 -14.84 22.74 -8.63
CA THR A 350 -14.69 23.44 -9.91
C THR A 350 -15.41 24.79 -9.97
N ALA A 351 -16.13 25.17 -8.92
CA ALA A 351 -16.75 26.47 -8.82
C ALA A 351 -15.70 27.59 -8.84
N PRO A 352 -15.99 28.73 -9.48
CA PRO A 352 -15.10 29.89 -9.44
C PRO A 352 -14.94 30.37 -8.00
N ILE A 353 -13.73 30.80 -7.67
CA ILE A 353 -13.46 31.42 -6.37
C ILE A 353 -14.30 32.70 -6.30
N PRO A 354 -15.17 32.87 -5.29
CA PRO A 354 -15.92 34.10 -5.13
C PRO A 354 -14.93 35.25 -5.09
N LYS A 355 -15.10 36.20 -6.01
CA LYS A 355 -14.39 37.46 -5.90
C LYS A 355 -14.87 38.05 -4.59
N LEU A 356 -13.96 38.25 -3.63
CA LEU A 356 -14.27 39.11 -2.51
C LEU A 356 -14.77 40.39 -3.15
N GLU A 357 -16.05 40.71 -2.96
CA GLU A 357 -16.48 42.07 -3.20
C GLU A 357 -15.48 42.88 -2.39
N VAL A 358 -14.62 43.61 -3.08
CA VAL A 358 -14.12 44.87 -2.55
C VAL A 358 -15.40 45.70 -2.49
N ALA A 359 -16.28 45.37 -1.54
CA ALA A 359 -17.17 46.34 -0.93
C ALA A 359 -16.23 47.49 -0.73
N ALA A 360 -16.49 48.56 -1.49
CA ALA A 360 -15.75 49.78 -1.39
C ALA A 360 -15.43 49.91 0.09
N ILE A 361 -14.15 49.85 0.42
CA ILE A 361 -13.74 50.40 1.69
C ILE A 361 -14.18 51.83 1.50
N GLU A 362 -15.41 52.14 1.94
CA GLU A 362 -15.74 53.45 2.43
C GLU A 362 -14.49 53.77 3.23
N THR A 363 -13.74 54.74 2.75
CA THR A 363 -12.66 55.36 3.49
C THR A 363 -13.32 55.96 4.73
N LYS A 364 -13.69 55.10 5.68
CA LYS A 364 -13.73 55.42 7.09
C LYS A 364 -12.29 55.77 7.37
N ASP A 365 -12.10 57.06 7.58
CA ASP A 365 -10.93 57.71 8.11
C ASP A 365 -9.88 56.71 8.58
N GLY A 366 -8.72 56.75 7.92
CA GLY A 366 -7.56 56.01 8.37
C GLY A 366 -7.39 56.18 9.88
N PRO A 367 -6.87 55.17 10.60
CA PRO A 367 -6.63 55.29 12.03
C PRO A 367 -5.87 56.60 12.27
N PRO A 368 -6.26 57.43 13.26
CA PRO A 368 -5.63 58.72 13.46
C PRO A 368 -4.13 58.49 13.53
N VAL A 369 -3.38 59.19 12.69
CA VAL A 369 -1.92 59.21 12.77
C VAL A 369 -1.61 59.66 14.19
N LYS A 370 -1.26 58.71 15.06
CA LYS A 370 -0.74 59.03 16.38
C LYS A 370 0.61 59.66 16.14
N GLU A 371 0.63 60.99 16.13
CA GLU A 371 1.86 61.75 16.24
C GLU A 371 2.61 61.22 17.48
N LEU A 372 3.78 60.64 17.25
CA LEU A 372 4.65 60.16 18.32
C LEU A 372 4.97 61.37 19.21
N SER A 373 4.79 61.25 20.52
CA SER A 373 5.17 62.35 21.42
C SER A 373 6.68 62.61 21.33
N GLU A 374 7.13 63.82 21.65
CA GLU A 374 8.55 64.19 21.62
C GLU A 374 9.45 63.21 22.41
N MET A 375 8.90 62.61 23.46
CA MET A 375 9.60 61.61 24.25
C MET A 375 9.74 60.27 23.50
N GLN A 376 8.76 59.88 22.68
CA GLN A 376 8.82 58.66 21.86
C GLN A 376 9.77 58.81 20.68
N THR A 377 9.85 60.00 20.07
CA THR A 377 10.85 60.28 19.02
C THR A 377 12.26 60.35 19.59
N GLN A 378 12.44 60.90 20.80
CA GLN A 378 13.73 60.93 21.48
C GLN A 378 14.23 59.53 21.86
N ILE A 379 13.34 58.63 22.30
CA ILE A 379 13.67 57.22 22.58
C ILE A 379 14.09 56.49 21.28
N LEU A 380 13.34 56.65 20.19
CA LEU A 380 13.68 56.05 18.90
C LEU A 380 15.03 56.53 18.35
N ASN A 381 15.32 57.83 18.50
CA ASN A 381 16.62 58.39 18.13
C ASN A 381 17.76 57.87 19.02
N SER A 382 17.51 57.64 20.32
CA SER A 382 18.51 57.07 21.24
C SER A 382 18.80 55.58 21.01
N MET A 383 17.85 54.84 20.40
CA MET A 383 18.02 53.44 20.03
C MET A 383 18.65 53.25 18.65
N ARG A 384 18.86 54.34 17.90
CA ARG A 384 19.57 54.31 16.62
C ARG A 384 21.08 54.29 16.91
N GLY A 385 21.66 53.09 16.90
CA GLY A 385 23.08 52.90 17.17
C GLY A 385 23.97 53.77 16.28
N GLU A 386 24.98 54.40 16.88
CA GLU A 386 26.00 55.17 16.17
C GLU A 386 27.00 54.22 15.51
N ASP A 387 27.30 54.45 14.23
CA ASP A 387 28.40 53.73 13.57
C ASP A 387 29.75 54.20 14.13
N ALA A 388 30.83 53.42 13.93
CA ALA A 388 32.17 53.63 14.51
C ALA A 388 32.86 54.99 14.22
N SER A 389 32.21 55.89 13.49
CA SER A 389 32.62 57.27 13.25
C SER A 389 31.68 58.33 13.85
N GLY A 390 30.79 57.96 14.78
CA GLY A 390 29.95 58.88 15.55
C GLY A 390 28.88 59.62 14.73
N ARG A 391 28.37 59.00 13.67
CA ARG A 391 27.24 59.54 12.87
C ARG A 391 26.09 58.54 12.87
N PRO A 392 24.83 59.02 12.84
CA PRO A 392 23.66 58.16 12.85
C PRO A 392 23.64 57.29 11.58
N SER A 393 23.51 55.98 11.80
CA SER A 393 23.53 54.93 10.78
C SER A 393 22.20 54.90 10.00
N ASP A 394 22.20 55.38 8.76
CA ASP A 394 21.08 55.26 7.80
C ASP A 394 21.21 53.95 6.99
N LYS A 395 21.38 52.80 7.65
CA LYS A 395 21.22 51.49 7.03
C LYS A 395 20.02 50.76 7.59
N TRP A 396 18.86 51.10 7.04
CA TRP A 396 17.71 50.22 6.89
C TRP A 396 17.14 50.39 5.49
#